data_AF-A0A7W1DSQ6-F1
#
_entry.id   AF-A0A7W1DSQ6-F1
#
_cell.length_a   1.000
_cell.length_b   1.000
_cell.length_c   1.000
_cell.angle_alpha   90.00
_cell.angle_beta   90.00
_cell.angle_gamma   90.00
#
_symmetry.space_group_name_H-M   'P 1'
#
loop_
_entity.id
_entity.type
_entity.pdbx_description
1 polymer ?
#
loop_
_entity_poly.entity_id
_entity_poly.type
_entity_poly.pdbx_seq_one_letter_code
_entity_poly.pdbx_strand_id
1 'polypeptide(L)'
;LFSPSPDVLAAQPGVSRDPDAVALSEWVCGWFPAVEDTTYRDVKRVPPGSGITYKGSDTRVQRYWDPFPEGKPIDWLKESDLDDFESRFEQAVTRATCGLPPAIFLSGGLDSIAVALSASDSSRATGAQSPLALSLVFPDPASTEEPIQTGVASQLGLEQTLVAFNDAISSRGLLQDALSLSASSPQPIWNMWAPAYNPLAQLAAQGGRKVILTGRGGDEWMTVSPYLLADQLKHGNIVGAARLIRSRQRASGVTGLKAAGQLAWRTAGRPLASAALDCLAPTLWHQRRRRRLLSERPGWLAPDPAIRKAMDERIDRFIEPARPKGGFYQRECRTALRHPAITHDMEETQEFGRRHGLRVMHPFWDVDLIELLHRVPPDLLMMDGRSKWLLRRQLGQRLPGLGLEKRGKTSAAHVFRGLLDREAPRAWQGLGGLPTLERIGAVSTADIQSGLQSRSLVERTGGVGRLYTLLNLEAWVQERA
;
A
#
# COMPACT_ATOMS: atom_id res chain seq x y z
N LEU A 1 12.50 17.65 19.39
CA LEU A 1 13.26 16.38 19.27
C LEU A 1 12.96 15.79 17.89
N PHE A 2 13.94 15.17 17.23
CA PHE A 2 13.73 14.48 15.95
C PHE A 2 14.37 13.11 16.00
N SER A 3 13.69 12.12 15.44
CA SER A 3 14.16 10.73 15.37
C SER A 3 13.58 10.08 14.13
N PRO A 4 14.31 9.15 13.48
CA PRO A 4 13.75 8.30 12.43
C PRO A 4 12.78 7.24 12.97
N SER A 5 12.66 7.07 14.29
CA SER A 5 11.77 6.09 14.92
C SER A 5 10.93 6.74 16.04
N PRO A 6 9.60 6.56 16.04
CA PRO A 6 8.70 7.25 16.97
C PRO A 6 8.78 6.74 18.40
N ASP A 7 9.09 5.46 18.62
CA ASP A 7 9.29 4.85 19.93
C ASP A 7 10.49 5.47 20.68
N VAL A 8 11.55 5.84 19.97
CA VAL A 8 12.70 6.56 20.53
C VAL A 8 12.30 7.93 21.06
N LEU A 9 11.36 8.62 20.39
CA LEU A 9 10.81 9.90 20.86
C LEU A 9 9.85 9.70 22.03
N ALA A 10 8.99 8.68 21.96
CA ALA A 10 8.07 8.34 23.03
C ALA A 10 8.80 7.95 24.32
N ALA A 11 10.03 7.43 24.24
CA ALA A 11 10.86 7.11 25.40
C ALA A 11 11.53 8.34 26.06
N GLN A 12 11.42 9.54 25.48
CA GLN A 12 12.09 10.73 26.02
C GLN A 12 11.32 11.34 27.21
N PRO A 13 12.02 11.91 28.21
CA PRO A 13 11.37 12.62 29.31
C PRO A 13 10.44 13.74 28.80
N GLY A 14 9.20 13.77 29.29
CA GLY A 14 8.21 14.78 28.93
C GLY A 14 7.44 14.50 27.63
N VAL A 15 7.67 13.38 26.96
CA VAL A 15 6.85 12.89 25.84
C VAL A 15 5.98 11.74 26.34
N SER A 16 4.67 11.81 26.15
CA SER A 16 3.80 10.70 26.55
C SER A 16 3.95 9.49 25.62
N ARG A 17 4.00 8.30 26.22
CA ARG A 17 3.93 7.00 25.52
C ARG A 17 2.51 6.56 25.23
N ASP A 18 1.50 7.33 25.66
CA ASP A 18 0.11 6.95 25.53
C ASP A 18 -0.28 6.85 24.05
N PRO A 19 -1.03 5.81 23.67
CA PRO A 19 -1.60 5.71 22.33
C PRO A 19 -2.56 6.87 22.04
N ASP A 20 -2.58 7.33 20.78
CA ASP A 20 -3.62 8.26 20.30
C ASP A 20 -4.90 7.47 20.01
N ALA A 21 -5.78 7.38 21.01
CA ALA A 21 -7.04 6.63 20.89
C ALA A 21 -7.93 7.12 19.73
N VAL A 22 -7.86 8.41 19.34
CA VAL A 22 -8.60 8.94 18.19
C VAL A 22 -8.02 8.38 16.89
N ALA A 23 -6.70 8.43 16.72
CA ALA A 23 -6.04 7.88 15.53
C ALA A 23 -6.24 6.36 15.42
N LEU A 24 -6.22 5.64 16.54
CA LEU A 24 -6.51 4.20 16.58
C LEU A 24 -7.95 3.91 16.16
N SER A 25 -8.93 4.65 16.68
CA SER A 25 -10.33 4.50 16.27
C SER A 25 -10.56 4.86 14.80
N GLU A 26 -9.90 5.90 14.28
CA GLU A 26 -9.94 6.25 12.85
C GLU A 26 -9.42 5.07 12.00
N TRP A 27 -8.29 4.47 12.38
CA TRP A 27 -7.73 3.31 11.68
C TRP A 27 -8.72 2.13 11.65
N VAL A 28 -9.40 1.82 12.74
CA VAL A 28 -10.43 0.75 12.78
C VAL A 28 -11.60 1.02 11.81
N CYS A 29 -11.95 2.29 11.56
CA CYS A 29 -12.93 2.68 10.54
C CYS A 29 -12.43 2.49 9.10
N GLY A 30 -11.14 2.23 8.90
CA GLY A 30 -10.48 2.37 7.60
C GLY A 30 -10.28 3.84 7.21
N TRP A 31 -10.38 4.77 8.17
CA TRP A 31 -10.06 6.17 8.00
C TRP A 31 -8.59 6.36 8.38
N PHE A 32 -7.73 6.54 7.39
CA PHE A 32 -6.31 6.68 7.66
C PHE A 32 -6.04 8.00 8.42
N PRO A 33 -5.39 7.97 9.59
CA PRO A 33 -5.04 9.20 10.31
C PRO A 33 -4.29 10.20 9.41
N ALA A 34 -4.25 11.47 9.80
CA ALA A 34 -3.52 12.46 9.00
C ALA A 34 -2.07 12.00 8.78
N VAL A 35 -1.46 12.42 7.66
CA VAL A 35 -0.09 11.97 7.33
C VAL A 35 0.94 12.38 8.40
N GLU A 36 0.65 13.44 9.16
CA GLU A 36 1.41 13.88 10.33
C GLU A 36 1.09 13.14 11.63
N ASP A 37 -0.04 12.42 11.72
CA ASP A 37 -0.43 11.70 12.93
C ASP A 37 0.30 10.34 13.00
N THR A 38 0.78 10.00 14.20
CA THR A 38 1.32 8.67 14.52
C THR A 38 0.37 7.96 15.49
N THR A 39 0.66 6.71 15.85
CA THR A 39 -0.10 6.00 16.88
C THR A 39 0.18 6.46 18.30
N TYR A 40 1.15 7.37 18.51
CA TYR A 40 1.41 8.01 19.80
C TYR A 40 0.78 9.40 19.83
N ARG A 41 0.20 9.77 20.98
CA ARG A 41 -0.48 11.06 21.15
C ARG A 41 0.42 12.28 20.90
N ASP A 42 1.64 12.25 21.42
CA ASP A 42 2.55 13.41 21.42
C ASP A 42 3.60 13.36 20.30
N VAL A 43 3.67 12.27 19.53
CA VAL A 43 4.64 12.11 18.44
C VAL A 43 3.96 12.39 17.11
N LYS A 44 4.52 13.33 16.34
CA LYS A 44 4.07 13.67 14.99
C LYS A 44 5.11 13.31 13.95
N ARG A 45 4.63 12.90 12.78
CA ARG A 45 5.43 12.58 11.61
C ARG A 45 5.69 13.84 10.79
N VAL A 46 6.91 13.96 10.27
CA VAL A 46 7.23 14.96 9.24
C VAL A 46 6.55 14.52 7.93
N PRO A 47 5.67 15.34 7.32
CA PRO A 47 5.00 14.94 6.09
C PRO A 47 6.00 14.70 4.95
N PRO A 48 5.82 13.65 4.12
CA PRO A 48 6.69 13.38 2.98
C PRO A 48 6.88 14.59 2.05
N GLY A 49 8.08 14.71 1.46
CA GLY A 49 8.43 15.81 0.54
C GLY A 49 8.46 17.21 1.20
N SER A 50 8.49 17.28 2.52
CA SER A 50 8.42 18.53 3.28
C SER A 50 9.60 18.69 4.25
N GLY A 51 10.01 19.94 4.48
CA GLY A 51 10.94 20.35 5.52
C GLY A 51 10.21 21.11 6.62
N ILE A 52 10.71 20.99 7.86
CA ILE A 52 10.19 21.74 9.01
C ILE A 52 11.29 22.67 9.54
N THR A 53 10.94 23.94 9.73
CA THR A 53 11.82 24.95 10.33
C THR A 53 11.24 25.39 11.66
N TYR A 54 12.08 25.41 12.70
CA TYR A 54 11.75 25.89 14.03
C TYR A 54 12.51 27.20 14.30
N LYS A 55 11.78 28.28 14.60
CA LYS A 55 12.34 29.57 14.98
C LYS A 55 11.64 30.09 16.24
N GLY A 56 12.18 29.76 17.41
CA GLY A 56 11.52 30.04 18.68
C GLY A 56 10.21 29.26 18.80
N SER A 57 9.09 29.97 18.97
CA SER A 57 7.73 29.39 18.93
C SER A 57 7.20 29.14 17.52
N ASP A 58 7.82 29.72 16.49
CA ASP A 58 7.33 29.62 15.12
C ASP A 58 7.77 28.28 14.51
N THR A 59 6.80 27.42 14.24
CA THR A 59 7.01 26.18 13.48
C THR A 59 6.43 26.34 12.09
N ARG A 60 7.28 26.20 11.06
CA ARG A 60 6.87 26.29 9.66
C ARG A 60 7.16 24.99 8.94
N VAL A 61 6.13 24.40 8.36
CA VAL A 61 6.26 23.26 7.44
C VAL A 61 6.24 23.79 6.01
N GLN A 62 7.25 23.47 5.21
CA GLN A 62 7.33 23.85 3.80
C GLN A 62 7.56 22.62 2.95
N ARG A 63 6.67 22.40 1.98
CA ARG A 63 6.86 21.37 0.96
C ARG A 63 7.91 21.85 -0.05
N TYR A 64 8.92 21.02 -0.30
CA TYR A 64 9.96 21.32 -1.29
C TYR A 64 9.82 20.47 -2.55
N TRP A 65 9.15 19.31 -2.47
CA TRP A 65 8.92 18.43 -3.61
C TRP A 65 7.45 18.04 -3.71
N ASP A 66 6.88 18.29 -4.88
CA ASP A 66 5.50 17.94 -5.25
C ASP A 66 5.46 17.74 -6.77
N PRO A 67 5.59 16.49 -7.25
CA PRO A 67 5.59 16.25 -8.69
C PRO A 67 4.21 16.54 -9.30
N PHE A 68 3.14 16.60 -8.49
CA PHE A 68 1.74 16.72 -8.92
C PHE A 68 1.02 17.90 -8.24
N PRO A 69 1.46 19.14 -8.49
CA PRO A 69 0.85 20.31 -7.85
C PRO A 69 -0.59 20.53 -8.33
N GLU A 70 -1.47 20.89 -7.41
CA GLU A 70 -2.89 21.10 -7.71
C GLU A 70 -3.11 22.20 -8.75
N GLY A 71 -3.90 21.89 -9.78
CA GLY A 71 -4.34 22.89 -10.74
C GLY A 71 -3.28 23.34 -11.75
N LYS A 72 -2.07 22.75 -11.74
CA LYS A 72 -1.12 22.94 -12.83
C LYS A 72 -1.38 21.92 -13.96
N PRO A 73 -1.28 22.32 -15.24
CA PRO A 73 -1.37 21.39 -16.34
C PRO A 73 -0.19 20.41 -16.32
N ILE A 74 -0.44 19.19 -16.76
CA ILE A 74 0.59 18.15 -16.92
C ILE A 74 1.16 18.29 -18.33
N ASP A 75 2.49 18.37 -18.41
CA ASP A 75 3.21 18.32 -19.68
C ASP A 75 3.37 16.86 -20.12
N TRP A 76 2.37 16.37 -20.87
CA TRP A 76 2.26 14.98 -21.30
C TRP A 76 3.33 14.60 -22.33
N LEU A 77 4.01 13.48 -22.09
CA LEU A 77 4.99 12.87 -22.98
C LEU A 77 4.34 12.24 -24.21
N LYS A 78 5.11 12.16 -25.28
CA LYS A 78 4.82 11.34 -26.46
C LYS A 78 5.51 10.00 -26.35
N GLU A 79 5.11 9.05 -27.19
CA GLU A 79 5.74 7.73 -27.24
C GLU A 79 7.25 7.80 -27.52
N SER A 80 7.69 8.73 -28.38
CA SER A 80 9.11 8.98 -28.68
C SER A 80 9.92 9.44 -27.47
N ASP A 81 9.29 10.01 -26.45
CA ASP A 81 9.98 10.50 -25.26
C ASP A 81 10.18 9.38 -24.23
N LEU A 82 9.67 8.17 -24.49
CA LEU A 82 9.75 7.02 -23.60
C LEU A 82 10.95 6.11 -23.89
N ASP A 83 11.75 6.42 -24.92
CA ASP A 83 12.98 5.69 -25.22
C ASP A 83 13.98 5.75 -24.05
N ASP A 84 13.95 6.83 -23.26
CA ASP A 84 14.78 7.01 -22.05
C ASP A 84 14.26 6.24 -20.81
N PHE A 85 13.08 5.61 -20.87
CA PHE A 85 12.47 4.95 -19.71
C PHE A 85 13.39 3.87 -19.13
N GLU A 86 13.95 3.02 -19.98
CA GLU A 86 14.80 1.90 -19.54
C GLU A 86 16.06 2.40 -18.84
N SER A 87 16.71 3.42 -19.41
CA SER A 87 17.91 4.03 -18.81
C SER A 87 17.62 4.69 -17.46
N ARG A 88 16.49 5.40 -17.34
CA ARG A 88 16.08 6.01 -16.06
C ARG A 88 15.73 4.95 -15.01
N PHE A 89 15.10 3.86 -15.42
CA PHE A 89 14.78 2.75 -14.53
C PHE A 89 16.06 2.02 -14.07
N GLU A 90 17.02 1.79 -14.95
CA GLU A 90 18.34 1.27 -14.60
C GLU A 90 19.06 2.20 -13.61
N GLN A 91 19.05 3.50 -13.85
CA GLN A 91 19.63 4.49 -12.94
C GLN A 91 18.97 4.45 -11.55
N ALA A 92 17.64 4.33 -11.50
CA ALA A 92 16.90 4.19 -10.25
C ALA A 92 17.34 2.94 -9.47
N VAL A 93 17.55 1.82 -10.17
CA VAL A 93 18.07 0.58 -9.57
C VAL A 93 19.51 0.74 -9.09
N THR A 94 20.39 1.37 -9.87
CA THR A 94 21.78 1.63 -9.47
C THR A 94 21.85 2.54 -8.23
N ARG A 95 21.00 3.56 -8.13
CA ARG A 95 20.91 4.40 -6.93
C ARG A 95 20.40 3.62 -5.73
N ALA A 96 19.38 2.77 -5.93
CA ALA A 96 18.81 1.93 -4.89
C ALA A 96 19.82 0.93 -4.31
N THR A 97 20.70 0.35 -5.12
CA THR A 97 21.75 -0.56 -4.63
C THR A 97 22.89 0.20 -3.94
N CYS A 98 23.18 1.44 -4.36
CA CYS A 98 24.28 2.25 -3.82
C CYS A 98 25.63 1.50 -3.86
N GLY A 99 25.84 0.64 -4.87
CA GLY A 99 27.05 -0.19 -5.02
C GLY A 99 27.17 -1.33 -3.99
N LEU A 100 26.15 -1.57 -3.17
CA LEU A 100 26.13 -2.66 -2.20
C LEU A 100 25.58 -3.95 -2.82
N PRO A 101 26.04 -5.14 -2.38
CA PRO A 101 25.53 -6.43 -2.87
C PRO A 101 24.01 -6.58 -2.64
N PRO A 102 23.20 -6.68 -3.70
CA PRO A 102 21.76 -6.71 -3.58
C PRO A 102 21.22 -8.15 -3.45
N ALA A 103 20.10 -8.28 -2.73
CA ALA A 103 19.13 -9.34 -2.88
C ALA A 103 17.86 -8.76 -3.53
N ILE A 104 17.02 -9.60 -4.13
CA ILE A 104 15.75 -9.20 -4.72
C ILE A 104 14.66 -10.10 -4.14
N PHE A 105 13.60 -9.49 -3.63
CA PHE A 105 12.35 -10.22 -3.40
C PHE A 105 11.65 -10.44 -4.74
N LEU A 106 11.89 -11.62 -5.32
CA LEU A 106 11.42 -11.99 -6.65
C LEU A 106 10.07 -12.68 -6.55
N SER A 107 9.01 -11.97 -6.94
CA SER A 107 7.70 -12.55 -7.22
C SER A 107 7.55 -12.84 -8.72
N GLY A 108 6.47 -13.52 -9.10
CA GLY A 108 6.10 -13.72 -10.50
C GLY A 108 5.39 -12.51 -11.14
N GLY A 109 5.38 -11.36 -10.47
CA GLY A 109 4.84 -10.10 -10.97
C GLY A 109 5.84 -9.33 -11.84
N LEU A 110 5.33 -8.55 -12.80
CA LEU A 110 6.17 -7.79 -13.73
C LEU A 110 7.13 -6.82 -13.03
N ASP A 111 6.73 -6.24 -11.91
CA ASP A 111 7.50 -5.18 -11.25
C ASP A 111 8.78 -5.72 -10.62
N SER A 112 8.71 -6.83 -9.87
CA SER A 112 9.90 -7.47 -9.30
C SER A 112 10.80 -8.08 -10.37
N ILE A 113 10.22 -8.57 -11.46
CA ILE A 113 10.98 -9.11 -12.59
C ILE A 113 11.74 -7.99 -13.31
N ALA A 114 11.13 -6.83 -13.52
CA ALA A 114 11.80 -5.65 -14.07
C ALA A 114 12.96 -5.20 -13.17
N VAL A 115 12.73 -5.12 -11.86
CA VAL A 115 13.81 -4.81 -10.89
C VAL A 115 14.92 -5.86 -10.95
N ALA A 116 14.59 -7.15 -11.07
CA ALA A 116 15.58 -8.21 -11.15
C ALA A 116 16.44 -8.13 -12.42
N LEU A 117 15.81 -7.88 -13.57
CA LEU A 117 16.48 -7.67 -14.84
C LEU A 117 17.48 -6.51 -14.73
N SER A 118 17.01 -5.33 -14.32
CA SER A 118 17.85 -4.12 -14.22
C SER A 118 18.92 -4.23 -13.14
N ALA A 119 18.66 -4.92 -12.02
CA ALA A 119 19.67 -5.16 -10.99
C ALA A 119 20.76 -6.11 -11.49
N SER A 120 20.39 -7.14 -12.26
CA SER A 120 21.32 -8.07 -12.90
C SER A 120 22.21 -7.36 -13.93
N ASP A 121 21.61 -6.50 -14.76
CA ASP A 121 22.34 -5.66 -15.73
C ASP A 121 23.30 -4.69 -15.02
N SER A 122 22.82 -4.00 -13.98
CA SER A 122 23.63 -3.06 -13.19
C SER A 122 24.80 -3.76 -12.49
N SER A 123 24.61 -4.96 -11.93
CA SER A 123 25.70 -5.72 -11.32
C SER A 123 26.75 -6.14 -12.37
N ARG A 124 26.32 -6.60 -13.56
CA ARG A 124 27.24 -6.93 -14.66
C ARG A 124 28.05 -5.72 -15.12
N ALA A 125 27.40 -4.58 -15.32
CA ALA A 125 28.04 -3.36 -15.80
C ALA A 125 29.07 -2.79 -14.81
N THR A 126 28.83 -2.95 -13.51
CA THR A 126 29.71 -2.43 -12.44
C THR A 126 30.74 -3.44 -11.93
N GLY A 127 30.66 -4.70 -12.36
CA GLY A 127 31.46 -5.80 -11.79
C GLY A 127 31.09 -6.14 -10.35
N ALA A 128 29.93 -5.68 -9.86
CA ALA A 128 29.44 -5.98 -8.53
C ALA A 128 28.92 -7.42 -8.44
N GLN A 129 28.74 -7.90 -7.20
CA GLN A 129 28.17 -9.22 -6.95
C GLN A 129 26.78 -9.34 -7.59
N SER A 130 26.52 -10.51 -8.21
CA SER A 130 25.21 -10.82 -8.79
C SER A 130 24.12 -10.82 -7.72
N PRO A 131 22.91 -10.31 -8.01
CA PRO A 131 21.82 -10.30 -7.05
C PRO A 131 21.42 -11.71 -6.59
N LEU A 132 21.05 -11.86 -5.31
CA LEU A 132 20.38 -13.07 -4.81
C LEU A 132 18.87 -12.97 -5.01
N ALA A 133 18.28 -13.86 -5.80
CA ALA A 133 16.84 -13.95 -5.95
C ALA A 133 16.22 -14.74 -4.77
N LEU A 134 15.28 -14.13 -4.07
CA LEU A 134 14.59 -14.74 -2.94
C LEU A 134 13.09 -14.74 -3.21
N SER A 135 12.48 -15.92 -3.21
CA SER A 135 11.09 -16.09 -3.57
C SER A 135 10.33 -16.90 -2.52
N LEU A 136 9.11 -16.45 -2.24
CA LEU A 136 8.17 -17.16 -1.37
C LEU A 136 7.22 -17.97 -2.26
N VAL A 137 7.06 -19.26 -1.96
CA VAL A 137 6.23 -20.18 -2.74
C VAL A 137 4.98 -20.56 -1.94
N PHE A 138 3.81 -20.23 -2.50
CA PHE A 138 2.53 -20.58 -1.88
C PHE A 138 2.12 -22.01 -2.28
N PRO A 139 1.54 -22.78 -1.34
CA PRO A 139 1.12 -24.16 -1.60
C PRO A 139 -0.11 -24.27 -2.52
N ASP A 140 -0.90 -23.20 -2.63
CA ASP A 140 -2.10 -23.17 -3.46
C ASP A 140 -1.74 -23.11 -4.96
N PRO A 141 -2.15 -24.09 -5.79
CA PRO A 141 -1.89 -24.09 -7.23
C PRO A 141 -2.44 -22.87 -7.96
N ALA A 142 -3.49 -22.21 -7.45
CA ALA A 142 -4.02 -20.98 -8.06
C ALA A 142 -3.15 -19.74 -7.73
N SER A 143 -2.31 -19.85 -6.70
CA SER A 143 -1.46 -18.77 -6.18
C SER A 143 0.03 -19.01 -6.40
N THR A 144 0.42 -20.15 -7.00
CA THR A 144 1.84 -20.48 -7.22
C THR A 144 2.44 -19.65 -8.37
N GLU A 145 3.60 -19.07 -8.10
CA GLU A 145 4.37 -18.27 -9.05
C GLU A 145 5.72 -18.91 -9.40
N GLU A 146 6.00 -20.09 -8.82
CA GLU A 146 7.27 -20.79 -8.90
C GLU A 146 7.78 -20.98 -10.33
N PRO A 147 6.96 -21.44 -11.32
CA PRO A 147 7.47 -21.63 -12.68
C PRO A 147 8.02 -20.34 -13.31
N ILE A 148 7.41 -19.20 -13.00
CA ILE A 148 7.89 -17.90 -13.51
C ILE A 148 9.08 -17.41 -12.68
N GLN A 149 9.04 -17.53 -11.36
CA GLN A 149 10.15 -17.14 -10.50
C GLN A 149 11.45 -17.85 -10.92
N THR A 150 11.37 -19.18 -11.07
CA THR A 150 12.50 -20.03 -11.49
C THR A 150 12.91 -19.77 -12.94
N GLY A 151 11.94 -19.57 -13.84
CA GLY A 151 12.23 -19.23 -15.24
C GLY A 151 13.00 -17.91 -15.39
N VAL A 152 12.60 -16.88 -14.63
CA VAL A 152 13.28 -15.57 -14.60
C VAL A 152 14.69 -15.70 -14.03
N ALA A 153 14.84 -16.34 -12.87
CA ALA A 153 16.15 -16.50 -12.25
C ALA A 153 17.13 -17.27 -13.14
N SER A 154 16.65 -18.35 -13.79
CA SER A 154 17.44 -19.15 -14.73
C SER A 154 17.88 -18.34 -15.95
N GLN A 155 16.97 -17.62 -16.62
CA GLN A 155 17.32 -16.80 -17.79
C GLN A 155 18.26 -15.63 -17.44
N LEU A 156 18.17 -15.09 -16.23
CA LEU A 156 19.06 -14.02 -15.74
C LEU A 156 20.38 -14.53 -15.13
N GLY A 157 20.54 -15.84 -14.96
CA GLY A 157 21.70 -16.44 -14.30
C GLY A 157 21.84 -16.06 -12.83
N LEU A 158 20.72 -15.88 -12.13
CA LEU A 158 20.70 -15.49 -10.72
C LEU A 158 20.77 -16.73 -9.82
N GLU A 159 21.55 -16.62 -8.74
CA GLU A 159 21.41 -17.53 -7.60
C GLU A 159 20.00 -17.32 -7.01
N GLN A 160 19.25 -18.40 -6.82
CA GLN A 160 17.88 -18.32 -6.31
C GLN A 160 17.68 -19.24 -5.10
N THR A 161 16.96 -18.73 -4.11
CA THR A 161 16.42 -19.54 -3.00
C THR A 161 14.90 -19.41 -2.96
N LEU A 162 14.24 -20.58 -3.02
CA LEU A 162 12.80 -20.71 -2.83
C LEU A 162 12.52 -21.10 -1.39
N VAL A 163 11.62 -20.39 -0.72
CA VAL A 163 11.15 -20.74 0.63
C VAL A 163 9.67 -21.04 0.54
N ALA A 164 9.25 -22.23 0.97
CA ALA A 164 7.84 -22.57 1.03
C ALA A 164 7.14 -21.73 2.11
N PHE A 165 5.94 -21.23 1.82
CA PHE A 165 5.19 -20.36 2.72
C PHE A 165 4.98 -20.96 4.12
N ASN A 166 4.70 -22.26 4.19
CA ASN A 166 4.48 -22.94 5.47
C ASN A 166 5.76 -23.06 6.31
N ASP A 167 6.93 -23.10 5.67
CA ASP A 167 8.23 -23.14 6.35
C ASP A 167 8.68 -21.72 6.76
N ALA A 168 8.11 -20.69 6.11
CA ALA A 168 8.43 -19.30 6.38
C ALA A 168 7.70 -18.71 7.60
N ILE A 169 6.70 -19.42 8.12
CA ILE A 169 5.88 -19.01 9.27
C ILE A 169 6.08 -19.97 10.45
N SER A 170 5.83 -19.50 11.66
CA SER A 170 5.90 -20.35 12.84
C SER A 170 4.74 -21.35 12.89
N SER A 171 4.89 -22.38 13.72
CA SER A 171 3.82 -23.35 14.02
C SER A 171 2.56 -22.73 14.64
N ARG A 172 2.64 -21.48 15.10
CA ARG A 172 1.50 -20.73 15.65
C ARG A 172 0.64 -20.07 14.56
N GLY A 173 1.14 -19.97 13.34
CA GLY A 173 0.46 -19.37 12.19
C GLY A 173 0.88 -17.93 11.90
N LEU A 174 0.58 -17.47 10.68
CA LEU A 174 0.99 -16.14 10.19
C LEU A 174 0.36 -15.02 11.02
N LEU A 175 -0.91 -15.15 11.42
CA LEU A 175 -1.57 -14.10 12.19
C LEU A 175 -0.88 -13.89 13.52
N GLN A 176 -0.55 -14.96 14.25
CA GLN A 176 0.12 -14.84 15.55
C GLN A 176 1.53 -14.25 15.40
N ASP A 177 2.25 -14.61 14.34
CA ASP A 177 3.55 -14.02 14.05
C ASP A 177 3.44 -12.53 13.70
N ALA A 178 2.40 -12.14 12.95
CA ALA A 178 2.11 -10.75 12.63
C ALA A 178 1.79 -9.93 13.88
N LEU A 179 0.97 -10.46 14.79
CA LEU A 179 0.65 -9.82 16.07
C LEU A 179 1.90 -9.67 16.95
N SER A 180 2.75 -10.69 17.00
CA SER A 180 4.01 -10.65 17.77
C SER A 180 5.00 -9.62 17.18
N LEU A 181 5.08 -9.56 15.84
CA LEU A 181 5.84 -8.55 15.13
C LEU A 181 5.31 -7.15 15.42
N SER A 182 3.99 -6.97 15.37
CA SER A 182 3.33 -5.70 15.70
C SER A 182 3.63 -5.25 17.12
N ALA A 183 3.43 -6.12 18.12
CA ALA A 183 3.68 -5.85 19.54
C ALA A 183 5.07 -5.23 19.78
N SER A 184 6.10 -5.79 19.14
CA SER A 184 7.48 -5.32 19.24
C SER A 184 7.85 -4.14 18.32
N SER A 185 6.98 -3.74 17.39
CA SER A 185 7.30 -2.72 16.37
C SER A 185 7.04 -1.30 16.87
N PRO A 186 7.81 -0.27 16.44
CA PRO A 186 7.61 1.11 16.86
C PRO A 186 6.20 1.64 16.62
N GLN A 187 5.51 1.15 15.59
CA GLN A 187 4.10 1.36 15.28
C GLN A 187 3.45 0.01 14.93
N PRO A 188 2.11 -0.13 15.00
CA PRO A 188 1.45 -1.35 14.59
C PRO A 188 1.76 -1.63 13.12
N ILE A 189 2.00 -2.89 12.75
CA ILE A 189 2.26 -3.22 11.33
C ILE A 189 0.96 -3.18 10.53
N TRP A 190 1.05 -2.85 9.24
CA TRP A 190 -0.09 -2.92 8.33
C TRP A 190 -0.07 -4.23 7.53
N ASN A 191 1.12 -4.66 7.11
CA ASN A 191 1.25 -5.83 6.25
C ASN A 191 1.33 -7.12 7.08
N MET A 192 0.20 -7.84 7.19
CA MET A 192 0.18 -9.13 7.88
C MET A 192 1.13 -10.18 7.29
N TRP A 193 1.58 -10.01 6.04
CA TRP A 193 2.51 -10.92 5.38
C TRP A 193 3.97 -10.68 5.75
N ALA A 194 4.29 -9.55 6.42
CA ALA A 194 5.66 -9.19 6.77
C ALA A 194 6.45 -10.33 7.46
N PRO A 195 5.89 -11.11 8.41
CA PRO A 195 6.61 -12.21 9.04
C PRO A 195 7.08 -13.29 8.06
N ALA A 196 6.31 -13.58 7.01
CA ALA A 196 6.69 -14.58 6.00
C ALA A 196 7.92 -14.17 5.17
N TYR A 197 8.30 -12.89 5.19
CA TYR A 197 9.51 -12.40 4.55
C TYR A 197 10.73 -12.39 5.47
N ASN A 198 10.57 -12.60 6.78
CA ASN A 198 11.70 -12.61 7.72
C ASN A 198 12.77 -13.66 7.36
N PRO A 199 12.42 -14.93 7.04
CA PRO A 199 13.43 -15.93 6.68
C PRO A 199 14.18 -15.56 5.40
N LEU A 200 13.49 -14.95 4.41
CA LEU A 200 14.11 -14.47 3.18
C LEU A 200 15.12 -13.36 3.50
N ALA A 201 14.75 -12.39 4.35
CA ALA A 201 15.67 -11.34 4.76
C ALA A 201 16.88 -11.88 5.55
N GLN A 202 16.68 -12.89 6.40
CA GLN A 202 17.78 -13.55 7.10
C GLN A 202 18.73 -14.26 6.13
N LEU A 203 18.21 -14.96 5.12
CA LEU A 203 19.00 -15.58 4.07
C LEU A 203 19.80 -14.54 3.26
N ALA A 204 19.21 -13.37 2.97
CA ALA A 204 19.92 -12.26 2.33
C ALA A 204 21.11 -11.82 3.19
N ALA A 205 20.89 -11.58 4.49
CA ALA A 205 21.92 -11.12 5.42
C ALA A 205 23.04 -12.16 5.60
N GLN A 206 22.68 -13.45 5.77
CA GLN A 206 23.63 -14.57 5.86
C GLN A 206 24.43 -14.74 4.58
N GLY A 207 23.80 -14.49 3.42
CA GLY A 207 24.44 -14.46 2.13
C GLY A 207 25.37 -13.26 1.92
N GLY A 208 25.55 -12.36 2.89
CA GLY A 208 26.40 -11.18 2.78
C GLY A 208 25.77 -10.01 2.01
N ARG A 209 24.48 -10.07 1.70
CA ARG A 209 23.77 -8.98 1.01
C ARG A 209 23.48 -7.87 2.01
N LYS A 210 23.41 -6.63 1.52
CA LYS A 210 23.19 -5.43 2.36
C LYS A 210 21.94 -4.64 1.98
N VAL A 211 21.44 -4.88 0.78
CA VAL A 211 20.25 -4.22 0.22
C VAL A 211 19.28 -5.29 -0.28
N ILE A 212 18.00 -5.13 -0.01
CA ILE A 212 16.91 -5.89 -0.63
C ILE A 212 16.17 -4.94 -1.57
N LEU A 213 16.10 -5.31 -2.84
CA LEU A 213 15.29 -4.62 -3.84
C LEU A 213 13.91 -5.28 -3.96
N THR A 214 12.88 -4.47 -4.16
CA THR A 214 11.50 -4.95 -4.35
C THR A 214 10.80 -4.19 -5.48
N GLY A 215 9.77 -4.80 -6.09
CA GLY A 215 8.97 -4.18 -7.15
C GLY A 215 7.89 -3.19 -6.67
N ARG A 216 7.91 -2.79 -5.39
CA ARG A 216 6.90 -1.90 -4.81
C ARG A 216 6.97 -0.51 -5.45
N GLY A 217 5.82 0.13 -5.71
CA GLY A 217 5.70 1.36 -6.49
C GLY A 217 5.28 1.12 -7.94
N GLY A 218 5.53 -0.07 -8.51
CA GLY A 218 5.17 -0.37 -9.89
C GLY A 218 3.66 -0.35 -10.13
N ASP A 219 2.85 -0.76 -9.16
CA ASP A 219 1.40 -0.65 -9.24
C ASP A 219 0.93 0.81 -9.16
N GLU A 220 1.48 1.60 -8.24
CA GLU A 220 1.11 3.00 -8.00
C GLU A 220 1.36 3.88 -9.23
N TRP A 221 2.49 3.67 -9.92
CA TRP A 221 2.92 4.55 -11.00
C TRP A 221 2.58 4.05 -12.40
N MET A 222 2.46 2.74 -12.60
CA MET A 222 2.28 2.16 -13.94
C MET A 222 0.89 1.57 -14.18
N THR A 223 0.00 1.60 -13.17
CA THR A 223 -1.40 1.22 -13.36
C THR A 223 -2.29 2.44 -13.48
N VAL A 224 -3.32 2.32 -14.32
CA VAL A 224 -4.26 3.40 -14.55
C VAL A 224 -5.49 3.22 -13.66
N SER A 225 -5.74 4.26 -12.86
CA SER A 225 -6.88 4.31 -11.96
C SER A 225 -8.21 4.16 -12.72
N PRO A 226 -9.18 3.41 -12.16
CA PRO A 226 -10.50 3.23 -12.78
C PRO A 226 -11.22 4.55 -13.04
N TYR A 227 -10.93 5.56 -12.22
CA TYR A 227 -11.59 6.84 -12.23
C TYR A 227 -11.30 7.67 -13.47
N LEU A 228 -10.29 7.28 -14.27
CA LEU A 228 -10.10 7.83 -15.61
C LEU A 228 -11.36 7.67 -16.48
N LEU A 229 -12.18 6.63 -16.26
CA LEU A 229 -13.44 6.47 -16.98
C LEU A 229 -14.38 7.67 -16.79
N ALA A 230 -14.43 8.25 -15.59
CA ALA A 230 -15.24 9.43 -15.31
C ALA A 230 -14.78 10.62 -16.17
N ASP A 231 -13.46 10.83 -16.25
CA ASP A 231 -12.89 11.91 -17.04
C ASP A 231 -13.09 11.69 -18.54
N GLN A 232 -12.88 10.48 -19.04
CA GLN A 232 -13.08 10.17 -20.47
C GLN A 232 -14.53 10.38 -20.89
N LEU A 233 -15.50 9.93 -20.09
CA LEU A 233 -16.93 10.14 -20.36
C LEU A 233 -17.34 11.61 -20.24
N LYS A 234 -16.80 12.34 -19.25
CA LYS A 234 -17.05 13.78 -19.08
C LYS A 234 -16.59 14.59 -20.30
N HIS A 235 -15.49 14.20 -20.95
CA HIS A 235 -14.97 14.87 -22.15
C HIS A 235 -15.44 14.25 -23.47
N GLY A 236 -16.35 13.27 -23.45
CA GLY A 236 -16.89 12.64 -24.66
C GLY A 236 -15.93 11.69 -25.39
N ASN A 237 -14.81 11.27 -24.79
CA ASN A 237 -13.84 10.36 -25.39
C ASN A 237 -14.28 8.90 -25.24
N ILE A 238 -15.17 8.46 -26.12
CA ILE A 238 -15.72 7.10 -26.14
C ILE A 238 -14.63 6.06 -26.44
N VAL A 239 -13.65 6.39 -27.28
CA VAL A 239 -12.54 5.48 -27.63
C VAL A 239 -11.67 5.19 -26.41
N GLY A 240 -11.28 6.23 -25.66
CA GLY A 240 -10.51 6.08 -24.41
C GLY A 240 -11.28 5.29 -23.35
N ALA A 241 -12.58 5.55 -23.19
CA ALA A 241 -13.45 4.78 -22.30
C ALA A 241 -13.50 3.28 -22.68
N ALA A 242 -13.67 2.97 -23.96
CA ALA A 242 -13.70 1.60 -24.46
C ALA A 242 -12.36 0.87 -24.27
N ARG A 243 -11.23 1.56 -24.49
CA ARG A 243 -9.89 1.01 -24.22
C ARG A 243 -9.72 0.64 -22.74
N LEU A 244 -10.11 1.52 -21.82
CA LEU A 244 -10.00 1.27 -20.38
C LEU A 244 -10.86 0.08 -19.94
N ILE A 245 -12.10 -0.03 -20.46
CA ILE A 245 -12.98 -1.18 -20.18
C ILE A 245 -12.36 -2.48 -20.69
N ARG A 246 -11.85 -2.50 -21.92
CA ARG A 246 -11.18 -3.68 -22.51
C ARG A 246 -9.93 -4.09 -21.71
N SER A 247 -9.11 -3.11 -21.32
CA SER A 247 -7.93 -3.33 -20.48
C SER A 247 -8.28 -4.04 -19.17
N ARG A 248 -9.37 -3.61 -18.53
CA ARG A 248 -9.84 -4.22 -17.29
C ARG A 248 -10.47 -5.59 -17.49
N GLN A 249 -11.23 -5.80 -18.54
CA GLN A 249 -11.78 -7.13 -18.86
C GLN A 249 -10.65 -8.16 -19.05
N ARG A 250 -9.58 -7.76 -19.74
CA ARG A 250 -8.38 -8.60 -19.91
C ARG A 250 -7.61 -8.83 -18.60
N ALA A 251 -7.52 -7.83 -17.73
CA ALA A 251 -6.79 -7.93 -16.47
C ALA A 251 -7.53 -8.71 -15.37
N SER A 252 -8.86 -8.59 -15.31
CA SER A 252 -9.68 -9.16 -14.23
C SER A 252 -10.37 -10.48 -14.59
N GLY A 253 -10.39 -10.86 -15.87
CA GLY A 253 -11.15 -12.03 -16.35
C GLY A 253 -12.67 -11.86 -16.26
N VAL A 254 -13.16 -10.72 -15.78
CA VAL A 254 -14.58 -10.44 -15.57
C VAL A 254 -15.21 -10.02 -16.90
N THR A 255 -15.87 -10.96 -17.56
CA THR A 255 -16.50 -10.78 -18.88
C THR A 255 -18.00 -10.44 -18.83
N GLY A 256 -18.61 -10.47 -17.63
CA GLY A 256 -20.05 -10.25 -17.47
C GLY A 256 -20.48 -8.79 -17.59
N LEU A 257 -21.50 -8.52 -18.43
CA LEU A 257 -22.11 -7.19 -18.61
C LEU A 257 -22.54 -6.54 -17.29
N LYS A 258 -23.08 -7.34 -16.35
CA LYS A 258 -23.49 -6.86 -15.02
C LYS A 258 -22.31 -6.32 -14.21
N ALA A 259 -21.18 -7.02 -14.23
CA ALA A 259 -19.99 -6.62 -13.49
C ALA A 259 -19.29 -5.42 -14.14
N ALA A 260 -19.29 -5.36 -15.48
CA ALA A 260 -18.84 -4.18 -16.22
C ALA A 260 -19.70 -2.94 -15.90
N GLY A 261 -21.03 -3.09 -15.85
CA GLY A 261 -21.96 -2.03 -15.46
C GLY A 261 -21.78 -1.55 -14.03
N GLN A 262 -21.61 -2.47 -13.07
CA GLN A 262 -21.31 -2.13 -11.68
C GLN A 262 -20.00 -1.37 -11.54
N LEU A 263 -18.96 -1.79 -12.26
CA LEU A 263 -17.69 -1.09 -12.29
C LEU A 263 -17.86 0.32 -12.87
N ALA A 264 -18.49 0.45 -14.04
CA ALA A 264 -18.72 1.75 -14.67
C ALA A 264 -19.54 2.70 -13.77
N TRP A 265 -20.54 2.19 -13.07
CA TRP A 265 -21.27 2.96 -12.07
C TRP A 265 -20.36 3.41 -10.93
N ARG A 266 -19.56 2.51 -10.36
CA ARG A 266 -18.68 2.85 -9.23
C ARG A 266 -17.60 3.87 -9.61
N THR A 267 -17.08 3.79 -10.83
CA THR A 267 -15.88 4.52 -11.25
C THR A 267 -16.16 5.73 -12.12
N ALA A 268 -17.35 5.84 -12.70
CA ALA A 268 -17.77 7.01 -13.48
C ALA A 268 -19.15 7.53 -13.08
N GLY A 269 -20.18 6.68 -13.03
CA GLY A 269 -21.55 7.11 -12.74
C GLY A 269 -21.69 7.81 -11.38
N ARG A 270 -21.22 7.17 -10.30
CA ARG A 270 -21.26 7.69 -8.93
C ARG A 270 -20.40 8.96 -8.76
N PRO A 271 -19.14 9.03 -9.23
CA PRO A 271 -18.35 10.26 -9.20
C PRO A 271 -18.99 11.42 -9.96
N LEU A 272 -19.48 11.19 -11.17
CA LEU A 272 -20.13 12.22 -12.00
C LEU A 272 -21.44 12.70 -11.39
N ALA A 273 -22.26 11.79 -10.85
CA ALA A 273 -23.47 12.15 -10.11
C ALA A 273 -23.15 12.97 -8.85
N SER A 274 -22.11 12.58 -8.10
CA SER A 274 -21.63 13.34 -6.95
C SER A 274 -21.15 14.74 -7.35
N ALA A 275 -20.43 14.87 -8.47
CA ALA A 275 -20.00 16.17 -9.00
C ALA A 275 -21.17 17.06 -9.42
N ALA A 276 -22.22 16.47 -10.02
CA ALA A 276 -23.44 17.19 -10.39
C ALA A 276 -24.21 17.67 -9.15
N LEU A 277 -24.38 16.82 -8.14
CA LEU A 277 -25.03 17.19 -6.87
C LEU A 277 -24.26 18.29 -6.12
N ASP A 278 -22.92 18.23 -6.14
CA ASP A 278 -22.06 19.27 -5.57
C ASP A 278 -22.17 20.60 -6.33
N CYS A 279 -22.44 20.56 -7.64
CA CYS A 279 -22.68 21.74 -8.46
C CYS A 279 -24.03 22.39 -8.15
N LEU A 280 -25.08 21.58 -7.95
CA LEU A 280 -26.45 22.06 -7.71
C LEU A 280 -26.67 22.52 -6.26
N ALA A 281 -26.09 21.81 -5.29
CA ALA A 281 -26.34 22.04 -3.87
C ALA A 281 -25.11 21.70 -3.01
N PRO A 282 -24.00 22.47 -3.09
CA PRO A 282 -22.72 22.13 -2.49
C PRO A 282 -22.83 21.89 -0.97
N THR A 283 -23.49 22.80 -0.23
CA THR A 283 -23.62 22.70 1.22
C THR A 283 -24.44 21.49 1.66
N LEU A 284 -25.59 21.25 1.02
CA LEU A 284 -26.47 20.13 1.35
C LEU A 284 -25.82 18.80 0.99
N TRP A 285 -25.15 18.74 -0.15
CA TRP A 285 -24.44 17.55 -0.57
C TRP A 285 -23.25 17.22 0.34
N HIS A 286 -22.45 18.23 0.70
CA HIS A 286 -21.37 18.07 1.68
C HIS A 286 -21.90 17.55 3.01
N GLN A 287 -22.96 18.16 3.56
CA GLN A 287 -23.60 17.70 4.80
C GLN A 287 -24.12 16.26 4.69
N ARG A 288 -24.73 15.89 3.56
CA ARG A 288 -25.19 14.52 3.33
C ARG A 288 -24.04 13.51 3.30
N ARG A 289 -22.93 13.84 2.63
CA ARG A 289 -21.72 13.01 2.60
C ARG A 289 -21.10 12.86 3.99
N ARG A 290 -21.02 13.97 4.74
CA ARG A 290 -20.58 13.98 6.14
C ARG A 290 -21.46 13.06 7.01
N ARG A 291 -22.79 13.21 6.96
CA ARG A 291 -23.74 12.35 7.69
C ARG A 291 -23.59 10.88 7.31
N ARG A 292 -23.43 10.58 6.01
CA ARG A 292 -23.19 9.22 5.54
C ARG A 292 -21.93 8.63 6.16
N LEU A 293 -20.82 9.34 6.11
CA LEU A 293 -19.55 8.84 6.65
C LEU A 293 -19.64 8.60 8.17
N LEU A 294 -20.26 9.54 8.91
CA LEU A 294 -20.54 9.38 10.33
C LEU A 294 -21.42 8.15 10.64
N SER A 295 -22.36 7.80 9.73
CA SER A 295 -23.22 6.62 9.88
C SER A 295 -22.55 5.29 9.52
N GLU A 296 -21.43 5.32 8.78
CA GLU A 296 -20.65 4.12 8.44
C GLU A 296 -19.80 3.63 9.63
N ARG A 297 -19.60 4.47 10.65
CA ARG A 297 -18.92 4.11 11.90
C ARG A 297 -19.75 3.11 12.72
N PRO A 298 -19.18 1.96 13.11
CA PRO A 298 -19.87 1.01 13.99
C PRO A 298 -20.23 1.61 15.35
N GLY A 299 -21.37 1.23 15.93
CA GLY A 299 -21.84 1.77 17.22
C GLY A 299 -20.94 1.42 18.42
N TRP A 300 -20.21 0.31 18.34
CA TRP A 300 -19.26 -0.16 19.35
C TRP A 300 -17.90 0.55 19.30
N LEU A 301 -17.64 1.39 18.29
CA LEU A 301 -16.37 2.09 18.12
C LEU A 301 -16.43 3.49 18.73
N ALA A 302 -15.37 3.87 19.44
CA ALA A 302 -15.27 5.13 20.20
C ALA A 302 -16.51 5.36 21.10
N PRO A 303 -16.78 4.45 22.07
CA PRO A 303 -17.84 4.66 23.06
C PRO A 303 -17.59 5.91 23.93
N ASP A 304 -16.32 6.30 24.13
CA ASP A 304 -15.96 7.54 24.82
C ASP A 304 -16.45 8.78 24.03
N PRO A 305 -17.29 9.65 24.63
CA PRO A 305 -17.81 10.85 23.98
C PRO A 305 -16.73 11.83 23.50
N ALA A 306 -15.60 11.93 24.20
CA ALA A 306 -14.51 12.83 23.83
C ALA A 306 -13.79 12.34 22.56
N ILE A 307 -13.47 11.03 22.50
CA ILE A 307 -12.88 10.41 21.31
C ILE A 307 -13.86 10.55 20.14
N ARG A 308 -15.13 10.25 20.36
CA ARG A 308 -16.17 10.34 19.35
C ARG A 308 -16.30 11.74 18.78
N LYS A 309 -16.31 12.76 19.64
CA LYS A 309 -16.34 14.17 19.24
C LYS A 309 -15.10 14.57 18.43
N ALA A 310 -13.91 14.15 18.86
CA ALA A 310 -12.67 14.45 18.13
C ALA A 310 -12.66 13.82 16.73
N MET A 311 -13.15 12.58 16.58
CA MET A 311 -13.33 11.95 15.26
C MET A 311 -14.34 12.73 14.40
N ASP A 312 -15.46 13.16 14.99
CA ASP A 312 -16.51 13.90 14.27
C ASP A 312 -16.02 15.29 13.80
N GLU A 313 -15.12 15.93 14.55
CA GLU A 313 -14.45 17.18 14.17
C GLU A 313 -13.44 16.97 13.02
N ARG A 314 -12.80 15.80 12.94
CA ARG A 314 -11.82 15.45 11.90
C ARG A 314 -12.44 14.86 10.63
N ILE A 315 -13.73 14.53 10.65
CA ILE A 315 -14.42 13.77 9.60
C ILE A 315 -14.27 14.34 8.19
N ASP A 316 -14.21 15.67 8.08
CA ASP A 316 -14.15 16.36 6.78
C ASP A 316 -12.84 16.07 6.03
N ARG A 317 -11.77 15.65 6.72
CA ARG A 317 -10.50 15.22 6.11
C ARG A 317 -10.65 14.00 5.21
N PHE A 318 -11.61 13.14 5.52
CA PHE A 318 -11.88 11.89 4.78
C PHE A 318 -12.87 12.10 3.63
N ILE A 319 -13.45 13.30 3.51
CA ILE A 319 -14.40 13.63 2.45
C ILE A 319 -13.63 14.12 1.23
N GLU A 320 -13.40 13.22 0.27
CA GLU A 320 -12.76 13.61 -1.00
C GLU A 320 -13.53 14.73 -1.71
N PRO A 321 -12.87 15.67 -2.40
CA PRO A 321 -13.58 16.67 -3.20
C PRO A 321 -14.47 16.01 -4.26
N ALA A 322 -15.75 16.41 -4.32
CA ALA A 322 -16.69 15.88 -5.32
C ALA A 322 -16.35 16.36 -6.73
N ARG A 323 -15.71 17.53 -6.85
CA ARG A 323 -15.22 18.13 -8.10
C ARG A 323 -13.72 18.40 -8.00
N PRO A 324 -12.86 17.38 -8.20
CA PRO A 324 -11.43 17.57 -8.12
C PRO A 324 -10.90 18.47 -9.25
N LYS A 325 -9.97 19.38 -8.91
CA LYS A 325 -9.21 20.15 -9.91
C LYS A 325 -8.28 19.20 -10.67
N GLY A 326 -8.29 19.27 -12.00
CA GLY A 326 -7.50 18.38 -12.86
C GLY A 326 -8.19 17.04 -13.23
N GLY A 327 -9.40 16.78 -12.73
CA GLY A 327 -10.13 15.54 -13.02
C GLY A 327 -9.94 14.46 -11.95
N PHE A 328 -10.69 13.37 -12.07
CA PHE A 328 -10.69 12.29 -11.09
C PHE A 328 -9.42 11.43 -11.16
N TYR A 329 -8.87 11.20 -12.36
CA TYR A 329 -7.62 10.46 -12.54
C TYR A 329 -6.43 11.16 -11.87
N GLN A 330 -6.26 12.46 -12.13
CA GLN A 330 -5.16 13.24 -11.55
C GLN A 330 -5.26 13.31 -10.03
N ARG A 331 -6.48 13.39 -9.47
CA ARG A 331 -6.71 13.30 -8.03
C ARG A 331 -6.15 11.99 -7.47
N GLU A 332 -6.42 10.86 -8.10
CA GLU A 332 -5.94 9.56 -7.61
C GLU A 332 -4.42 9.45 -7.63
N CYS A 333 -3.77 9.91 -8.70
CA CYS A 333 -2.30 9.97 -8.77
C CYS A 333 -1.71 10.84 -7.65
N ARG A 334 -2.33 11.99 -7.36
CA ARG A 334 -1.93 12.89 -6.27
C ARG A 334 -2.12 12.26 -4.90
N THR A 335 -3.27 11.61 -4.70
CA THR A 335 -3.59 10.93 -3.45
C THR A 335 -2.60 9.79 -3.22
N ALA A 336 -2.25 8.99 -4.24
CA ALA A 336 -1.33 7.86 -4.10
C ALA A 336 0.00 8.27 -3.44
N LEU A 337 0.62 9.37 -3.89
CA LEU A 337 1.89 9.85 -3.30
C LEU A 337 1.77 10.28 -1.83
N ARG A 338 0.61 10.82 -1.45
CA ARG A 338 0.37 11.47 -0.15
C ARG A 338 -0.46 10.64 0.81
N HIS A 339 -0.88 9.45 0.37
CA HIS A 339 -1.81 8.66 1.13
C HIS A 339 -1.11 8.18 2.40
N PRO A 340 -1.68 8.38 3.61
CA PRO A 340 -1.00 8.00 4.85
C PRO A 340 -0.63 6.51 4.91
N ALA A 341 -1.39 5.65 4.21
CA ALA A 341 -1.05 4.24 4.07
C ALA A 341 0.33 4.01 3.42
N ILE A 342 0.70 4.79 2.39
CA ILE A 342 2.01 4.67 1.76
C ILE A 342 3.10 5.09 2.74
N THR A 343 2.88 6.17 3.47
CA THR A 343 3.86 6.64 4.46
C THR A 343 4.08 5.61 5.57
N HIS A 344 3.00 5.08 6.12
CA HIS A 344 3.07 4.04 7.14
C HIS A 344 3.75 2.77 6.63
N ASP A 345 3.45 2.40 5.38
CA ASP A 345 4.06 1.25 4.72
C ASP A 345 5.58 1.41 4.46
N MET A 346 6.03 2.62 4.12
CA MET A 346 7.45 2.94 4.00
C MET A 346 8.16 2.88 5.36
N GLU A 347 7.52 3.35 6.43
CA GLU A 347 8.03 3.24 7.81
C GLU A 347 8.15 1.77 8.26
N GLU A 348 7.11 0.97 7.99
CA GLU A 348 7.12 -0.47 8.26
C GLU A 348 8.26 -1.16 7.50
N THR A 349 8.47 -0.80 6.23
CA THR A 349 9.54 -1.37 5.40
C THR A 349 10.94 -0.96 5.91
N GLN A 350 11.10 0.28 6.35
CA GLN A 350 12.34 0.76 6.97
C GLN A 350 12.64 -0.01 8.26
N GLU A 351 11.64 -0.21 9.11
CA GLU A 351 11.76 -0.98 10.34
C GLU A 351 12.09 -2.46 10.06
N PHE A 352 11.43 -3.06 9.06
CA PHE A 352 11.72 -4.42 8.61
C PHE A 352 13.19 -4.57 8.19
N GLY A 353 13.71 -3.62 7.40
CA GLY A 353 15.12 -3.60 7.03
C GLY A 353 16.04 -3.47 8.24
N ARG A 354 15.75 -2.52 9.14
CA ARG A 354 16.53 -2.27 10.37
C ARG A 354 16.66 -3.51 11.23
N ARG A 355 15.57 -4.27 11.42
CA ARG A 355 15.54 -5.52 12.20
C ARG A 355 16.46 -6.61 11.65
N HIS A 356 16.70 -6.60 10.34
CA HIS A 356 17.56 -7.58 9.67
C HIS A 356 18.96 -7.03 9.35
N GLY A 357 19.27 -5.78 9.72
CA GLY A 357 20.53 -5.14 9.34
C GLY A 357 20.67 -4.90 7.84
N LEU A 358 19.55 -4.73 7.13
CA LEU A 358 19.46 -4.55 5.68
C LEU A 358 18.77 -3.24 5.33
N ARG A 359 19.04 -2.72 4.13
CA ARG A 359 18.24 -1.64 3.54
C ARG A 359 17.24 -2.24 2.58
N VAL A 360 15.95 -1.99 2.76
CA VAL A 360 14.94 -2.36 1.77
C VAL A 360 14.67 -1.15 0.90
N MET A 361 14.85 -1.30 -0.41
CA MET A 361 14.79 -0.23 -1.38
C MET A 361 13.79 -0.54 -2.50
N HIS A 362 13.17 0.51 -3.02
CA HIS A 362 12.08 0.42 -3.99
C HIS A 362 12.40 1.28 -5.22
N PRO A 363 13.00 0.72 -6.28
CA PRO A 363 13.43 1.51 -7.45
C PRO A 363 12.30 2.31 -8.12
N PHE A 364 11.06 1.81 -8.08
CA PHE A 364 9.91 2.54 -8.60
C PHE A 364 9.57 3.85 -7.85
N TRP A 365 10.14 4.06 -6.66
CA TRP A 365 9.98 5.30 -5.89
C TRP A 365 11.13 6.30 -6.10
N ASP A 366 12.02 6.06 -7.07
CA ASP A 366 13.02 7.05 -7.47
C ASP A 366 12.35 8.33 -8.00
N VAL A 367 12.89 9.48 -7.60
CA VAL A 367 12.32 10.80 -7.90
C VAL A 367 12.22 11.06 -9.40
N ASP A 368 13.29 10.75 -10.15
CA ASP A 368 13.34 11.01 -11.59
C ASP A 368 12.38 10.09 -12.35
N LEU A 369 12.22 8.87 -11.86
CA LEU A 369 11.28 7.91 -12.41
C LEU A 369 9.82 8.31 -12.14
N ILE A 370 9.49 8.80 -10.94
CA ILE A 370 8.15 9.32 -10.62
C ILE A 370 7.83 10.53 -11.50
N GLU A 371 8.76 11.46 -11.64
CA GLU A 371 8.57 12.67 -12.46
C GLU A 371 8.36 12.34 -13.95
N LEU A 372 9.05 11.31 -14.46
CA LEU A 372 8.81 10.78 -15.80
C LEU A 372 7.44 10.09 -15.91
N LEU A 373 7.17 9.09 -15.06
CA LEU A 373 5.98 8.23 -15.14
C LEU A 373 4.68 9.01 -15.02
N HIS A 374 4.69 10.11 -14.27
CA HIS A 374 3.53 11.00 -14.21
C HIS A 374 3.15 11.67 -15.51
N ARG A 375 4.16 12.03 -16.29
CA ARG A 375 3.97 12.70 -17.57
C ARG A 375 3.61 11.70 -18.66
N VAL A 376 3.62 10.39 -18.38
CA VAL A 376 3.18 9.36 -19.33
C VAL A 376 1.66 9.40 -19.46
N PRO A 377 1.12 9.61 -20.68
CA PRO A 377 -0.31 9.50 -20.92
C PRO A 377 -0.87 8.13 -20.49
N PRO A 378 -2.06 8.07 -19.87
CA PRO A 378 -2.67 6.81 -19.46
C PRO A 378 -2.85 5.80 -20.59
N ASP A 379 -3.04 6.28 -21.82
CA ASP A 379 -3.16 5.44 -23.00
C ASP A 379 -1.86 4.68 -23.30
N LEU A 380 -0.69 5.30 -23.08
CA LEU A 380 0.61 4.65 -23.26
C LEU A 380 0.91 3.64 -22.14
N LEU A 381 0.40 3.85 -20.92
CA LEU A 381 0.49 2.87 -19.83
C LEU A 381 -0.39 1.63 -20.06
N MET A 382 -1.36 1.72 -20.98
CA MET A 382 -2.37 0.67 -21.24
C MET A 382 -2.40 0.18 -22.70
N MET A 383 -1.32 0.35 -23.46
CA MET A 383 -1.31 -0.08 -24.86
C MET A 383 -1.59 -1.58 -25.02
N ASP A 384 -2.15 -1.95 -26.17
CA ASP A 384 -2.66 -3.28 -26.47
C ASP A 384 -3.68 -3.80 -25.44
N GLY A 385 -4.39 -2.88 -24.78
CA GLY A 385 -5.40 -3.21 -23.78
C GLY A 385 -4.83 -3.98 -22.60
N ARG A 386 -3.58 -3.68 -22.19
CA ARG A 386 -2.95 -4.27 -21.01
C ARG A 386 -2.21 -3.18 -20.24
N SER A 387 -2.35 -3.18 -18.92
CA SER A 387 -1.59 -2.27 -18.06
C SER A 387 -0.09 -2.62 -18.05
N LYS A 388 0.72 -1.65 -17.63
CA LYS A 388 2.18 -1.75 -17.50
C LYS A 388 2.86 -2.10 -18.83
N TRP A 389 2.37 -1.50 -19.91
CA TRP A 389 2.88 -1.80 -21.26
C TRP A 389 4.40 -1.59 -21.37
N LEU A 390 4.94 -0.52 -20.76
CA LEU A 390 6.38 -0.24 -20.75
C LEU A 390 7.20 -1.41 -20.20
N LEU A 391 6.78 -2.00 -19.06
CA LEU A 391 7.45 -3.19 -18.52
C LEU A 391 7.25 -4.41 -19.43
N ARG A 392 6.05 -4.61 -19.97
CA ARG A 392 5.76 -5.78 -20.81
C ARG A 392 6.59 -5.78 -22.09
N ARG A 393 6.77 -4.62 -22.71
CA ARG A 393 7.61 -4.45 -23.91
C ARG A 393 9.05 -4.83 -23.62
N GLN A 394 9.63 -4.25 -22.58
CA GLN A 394 11.02 -4.52 -22.18
C GLN A 394 11.21 -5.99 -21.79
N LEU A 395 10.36 -6.52 -20.91
CA LEU A 395 10.46 -7.88 -20.41
C LEU A 395 10.22 -8.94 -21.50
N GLY A 396 9.29 -8.71 -22.43
CA GLY A 396 9.05 -9.64 -23.54
C GLY A 396 10.25 -9.76 -24.49
N GLN A 397 10.99 -8.66 -24.70
CA GLN A 397 12.20 -8.66 -25.52
C GLN A 397 13.39 -9.31 -24.80
N ARG A 398 13.55 -9.04 -23.50
CA ARG A 398 14.72 -9.45 -22.71
C ARG A 398 14.58 -10.83 -22.08
N LEU A 399 13.35 -11.31 -21.85
CA LEU A 399 13.03 -12.60 -21.22
C LEU A 399 12.00 -13.40 -22.06
N PRO A 400 12.37 -13.80 -23.29
CA PRO A 400 11.45 -14.48 -24.20
C PRO A 400 11.03 -15.86 -23.68
N GLY A 401 9.82 -16.29 -24.05
CA GLY A 401 9.31 -17.63 -23.74
C GLY A 401 8.67 -17.80 -22.35
N LEU A 402 8.73 -16.79 -21.48
CA LEU A 402 8.09 -16.81 -20.15
C LEU A 402 6.63 -16.31 -20.14
N GLY A 403 6.12 -15.83 -21.29
CA GLY A 403 4.73 -15.39 -21.43
C GLY A 403 4.37 -14.12 -20.63
N LEU A 404 5.38 -13.30 -20.28
CA LEU A 404 5.22 -12.09 -19.46
C LEU A 404 4.34 -11.04 -20.15
N GLU A 405 4.29 -11.01 -21.48
CA GLU A 405 3.45 -10.09 -22.25
C GLU A 405 1.96 -10.35 -21.99
N LYS A 406 1.61 -11.62 -21.73
CA LYS A 406 0.23 -12.08 -21.56
C LYS A 406 -0.20 -12.32 -20.11
N ARG A 407 0.75 -12.30 -19.17
CA ARG A 407 0.51 -12.62 -17.75
C ARG A 407 -0.37 -11.59 -17.02
N GLY A 408 -1.34 -12.09 -16.24
CA GLY A 408 -2.15 -11.31 -15.30
C GLY A 408 -1.54 -11.29 -13.89
N LYS A 409 -2.18 -10.61 -12.95
CA LYS A 409 -1.72 -10.58 -11.54
C LYS A 409 -2.31 -11.77 -10.77
N THR A 410 -1.46 -12.58 -10.16
CA THR A 410 -1.86 -13.63 -9.21
C THR A 410 -2.39 -12.96 -7.93
N SER A 411 -3.49 -13.47 -7.36
CA SER A 411 -4.10 -12.88 -6.17
C SER A 411 -4.08 -13.84 -4.99
N ALA A 412 -3.39 -13.47 -3.91
CA ALA A 412 -3.40 -14.20 -2.65
C ALA A 412 -4.62 -13.86 -1.75
N ALA A 413 -5.63 -13.14 -2.27
CA ALA A 413 -6.77 -12.68 -1.47
C ALA A 413 -7.60 -13.82 -0.87
N HIS A 414 -7.70 -14.96 -1.58
CA HIS A 414 -8.38 -16.16 -1.08
C HIS A 414 -7.61 -16.82 0.06
N VAL A 415 -6.27 -16.88 -0.06
CA VAL A 415 -5.37 -17.37 0.99
C VAL A 415 -5.52 -16.52 2.25
N PHE A 416 -5.51 -15.19 2.10
CA PHE A 416 -5.69 -14.24 3.21
C PHE A 416 -6.99 -14.48 3.98
N ARG A 417 -8.13 -14.58 3.29
CA ARG A 417 -9.43 -14.80 3.93
C ARG A 417 -9.47 -16.14 4.67
N GLY A 418 -9.07 -17.22 4.00
CA GLY A 418 -9.08 -18.56 4.61
C GLY A 418 -8.17 -18.67 5.84
N LEU A 419 -7.02 -17.97 5.81
CA LEU A 419 -6.09 -17.93 6.94
C LEU A 419 -6.69 -17.20 8.14
N LEU A 420 -7.28 -16.02 7.94
CA LEU A 420 -7.87 -15.25 9.04
C LEU A 420 -9.09 -15.94 9.64
N ASP A 421 -9.94 -16.57 8.83
CA ASP A 421 -11.09 -17.34 9.33
C ASP A 421 -10.63 -18.49 10.27
N ARG A 422 -9.48 -19.11 9.98
CA ARG A 422 -8.90 -20.20 10.76
C ARG A 422 -8.17 -19.71 12.02
N GLU A 423 -7.40 -18.63 11.92
CA GLU A 423 -6.45 -18.22 12.97
C GLU A 423 -7.02 -17.17 13.92
N ALA A 424 -7.99 -16.35 13.47
CA ALA A 424 -8.51 -15.25 14.28
C ALA A 424 -9.16 -15.66 15.61
N PRO A 425 -9.92 -16.78 15.71
CA PRO A 425 -10.48 -17.20 17.00
C PRO A 425 -9.42 -17.48 18.06
N ARG A 426 -8.31 -18.12 17.67
CA ARG A 426 -7.18 -18.42 18.57
C ARG A 426 -6.45 -17.13 18.94
N ALA A 427 -6.19 -16.25 17.99
CA ALA A 427 -5.56 -14.96 18.25
C ALA A 427 -6.39 -14.08 19.19
N TRP A 428 -7.71 -14.03 18.98
CA TRP A 428 -8.66 -13.32 19.86
C TRP A 428 -8.61 -13.86 21.29
N GLN A 429 -8.63 -15.18 21.45
CA GLN A 429 -8.50 -15.82 22.77
C GLN A 429 -7.14 -15.54 23.41
N GLY A 430 -6.05 -15.59 22.64
CA GLY A 430 -4.70 -15.32 23.11
C GLY A 430 -4.49 -13.89 23.63
N LEU A 431 -5.18 -12.90 23.03
CA LEU A 431 -5.19 -11.51 23.50
C LEU A 431 -6.17 -11.25 24.65
N GLY A 432 -7.03 -12.22 25.01
CA GLY A 432 -8.11 -12.02 25.98
C GLY A 432 -9.25 -11.13 25.46
N GLY A 433 -9.41 -11.00 24.15
CA GLY A 433 -10.34 -10.04 23.52
C GLY A 433 -9.64 -8.73 23.17
N LEU A 434 -10.22 -7.60 23.60
CA LEU A 434 -9.70 -6.24 23.36
C LEU A 434 -9.63 -5.38 24.64
N PRO A 435 -9.11 -5.92 25.77
CA PRO A 435 -9.19 -5.24 27.07
C PRO A 435 -8.48 -3.89 27.09
N THR A 436 -7.40 -3.73 26.32
CA THR A 436 -6.59 -2.51 26.36
C THR A 436 -7.18 -1.42 25.50
N LEU A 437 -7.68 -1.76 24.30
CA LEU A 437 -8.45 -0.85 23.47
C LEU A 437 -9.75 -0.39 24.16
N GLU A 438 -10.37 -1.26 24.95
CA GLU A 438 -11.54 -0.92 25.77
C GLU A 438 -11.17 0.04 26.90
N ARG A 439 -10.07 -0.20 27.62
CA ARG A 439 -9.57 0.69 28.69
C ARG A 439 -9.26 2.11 28.19
N ILE A 440 -8.71 2.25 26.98
CA ILE A 440 -8.44 3.58 26.40
C ILE A 440 -9.67 4.21 25.72
N GLY A 441 -10.85 3.58 25.83
CA GLY A 441 -12.11 4.11 25.30
C GLY A 441 -12.26 4.01 23.78
N ALA A 442 -11.39 3.28 23.09
CA ALA A 442 -11.40 3.17 21.62
C ALA A 442 -12.49 2.22 21.11
N VAL A 443 -12.86 1.19 21.89
CA VAL A 443 -13.88 0.18 21.53
C VAL A 443 -14.72 -0.22 22.76
N SER A 444 -15.90 -0.79 22.50
CA SER A 444 -16.74 -1.48 23.49
C SER A 444 -16.77 -2.98 23.18
N THR A 445 -16.11 -3.81 23.99
CA THR A 445 -16.04 -5.26 23.75
C THR A 445 -17.42 -5.89 23.99
N ALA A 446 -18.16 -5.37 24.97
CA ALA A 446 -19.53 -5.78 25.25
C ALA A 446 -20.45 -5.61 24.02
N ASP A 447 -20.34 -4.48 23.31
CA ASP A 447 -21.16 -4.22 22.12
C ASP A 447 -20.73 -5.05 20.90
N ILE A 448 -19.45 -5.39 20.79
CA ILE A 448 -18.95 -6.33 19.78
C ILE A 448 -19.50 -7.74 20.04
N GLN A 449 -19.48 -8.18 21.30
CA GLN A 449 -19.94 -9.51 21.70
C GLN A 449 -21.47 -9.65 21.66
N SER A 450 -22.21 -8.59 22.00
CA SER A 450 -23.68 -8.55 21.99
C SER A 450 -24.28 -8.49 20.58
N GLY A 451 -23.48 -8.15 19.56
CA GLY A 451 -23.88 -8.29 18.16
C GLY A 451 -24.30 -9.73 17.85
N LEU A 452 -25.56 -9.94 17.42
CA LEU A 452 -26.22 -11.22 17.09
C LEU A 452 -25.33 -12.46 17.28
N GLN A 453 -25.55 -13.20 18.38
CA GLN A 453 -24.75 -14.37 18.80
C GLN A 453 -24.55 -15.45 17.72
N SER A 454 -25.33 -15.44 16.64
CA SER A 454 -25.20 -16.32 15.47
C SER A 454 -24.14 -15.89 14.45
N ARG A 455 -23.54 -14.71 14.59
CA ARG A 455 -22.55 -14.17 13.64
C ARG A 455 -21.13 -14.56 14.03
N SER A 456 -20.34 -14.90 13.02
CA SER A 456 -18.90 -15.08 13.17
C SER A 456 -18.22 -13.79 13.67
N LEU A 457 -17.02 -13.92 14.25
CA LEU A 457 -16.24 -12.76 14.72
C LEU A 457 -15.95 -11.75 13.59
N VAL A 458 -15.74 -12.25 12.37
CA VAL A 458 -15.55 -11.46 11.15
C VAL A 458 -16.78 -10.62 10.82
N GLU A 459 -17.98 -11.18 10.96
CA GLU A 459 -19.23 -10.45 10.68
C GLU A 459 -19.54 -9.42 11.76
N ARG A 460 -19.27 -9.74 13.04
CA ARG A 460 -19.49 -8.82 14.18
C ARG A 460 -18.60 -7.59 14.11
N THR A 461 -17.36 -7.77 13.67
CA THR A 461 -16.41 -6.67 13.41
C THR A 461 -16.62 -6.00 12.06
N GLY A 462 -17.54 -6.49 11.22
CA GLY A 462 -17.89 -5.89 9.94
C GLY A 462 -16.85 -6.05 8.84
N GLY A 463 -16.05 -7.12 8.90
CA GLY A 463 -15.17 -7.58 7.83
C GLY A 463 -13.78 -8.01 8.29
N VAL A 464 -13.16 -8.87 7.49
CA VAL A 464 -11.84 -9.48 7.76
C VAL A 464 -10.74 -8.44 8.02
N GLY A 465 -10.71 -7.35 7.24
CA GLY A 465 -9.73 -6.28 7.42
C GLY A 465 -9.88 -5.53 8.75
N ARG A 466 -11.12 -5.31 9.21
CA ARG A 466 -11.37 -4.64 10.50
C ARG A 466 -11.01 -5.54 11.67
N LEU A 467 -11.30 -6.84 11.58
CA LEU A 467 -10.89 -7.81 12.58
C LEU A 467 -9.37 -7.86 12.75
N TYR A 468 -8.63 -7.96 11.63
CA TYR A 468 -7.17 -7.92 11.68
C TYR A 468 -6.67 -6.62 12.31
N THR A 469 -7.22 -5.47 11.90
CA THR A 469 -6.85 -4.16 12.46
C THR A 469 -7.05 -4.13 13.97
N LEU A 470 -8.20 -4.60 14.49
CA LEU A 470 -8.47 -4.65 15.93
C LEU A 470 -7.46 -5.52 16.69
N LEU A 471 -7.24 -6.75 16.22
CA LEU A 471 -6.28 -7.67 16.86
C LEU A 471 -4.86 -7.09 16.84
N ASN A 472 -4.47 -6.49 15.71
CA ASN A 472 -3.17 -5.88 15.51
C ASN A 472 -2.93 -4.67 16.43
N LEU A 473 -3.92 -3.79 16.55
CA LEU A 473 -3.86 -2.64 17.44
C LEU A 473 -3.85 -3.06 18.90
N GLU A 474 -4.68 -4.04 19.30
CA GLU A 474 -4.66 -4.58 20.66
C GLU A 474 -3.27 -5.15 21.02
N ALA A 475 -2.69 -5.98 20.14
CA ALA A 475 -1.36 -6.54 20.35
C ALA A 475 -0.28 -5.46 20.50
N TRP A 476 -0.38 -4.36 19.74
CA TRP A 476 0.57 -3.25 19.83
C TRP A 476 0.42 -2.40 21.09
N VAL A 477 -0.83 -2.12 21.50
CA VAL A 477 -1.13 -1.30 22.67
C VAL A 477 -0.85 -2.05 23.97
N GLN A 478 -1.06 -3.37 24.04
CA GLN A 478 -0.80 -4.19 25.25
C GLN A 478 0.63 -4.05 25.78
N GLU A 479 1.63 -3.95 24.91
CA GLU A 479 3.05 -3.79 25.29
C GLU A 479 3.41 -2.36 25.74
N ARG A 480 2.47 -1.41 25.68
CA ARG A 480 2.74 0.02 25.86
C ARG A 480 1.93 0.69 26.95
N ALA A 481 0.87 0.04 27.42
CA ALA A 481 -0.20 0.70 28.14
C ALA A 481 -0.30 0.29 29.62
#